data_AF-A0ABD1ED52-F1
#
_entry.id   AF-A0ABD1ED52-F1
#
_cell.length_a   1.000
_cell.length_b   1.000
_cell.length_c   1.000
_cell.angle_alpha   90.00
_cell.angle_beta   90.00
_cell.angle_gamma   90.00
#
_symmetry.space_group_name_H-M   'P 1'
#
loop_
_entity.id
_entity.type
_entity.pdbx_description
1 polymer ?
#
loop_
_entity_poly.entity_id
_entity_poly.type
_entity_poly.pdbx_seq_one_letter_code
_entity_poly.pdbx_strand_id
1 'polypeptide(L)'
;MSRRFGTHLLNIHNVPINKSICNFRNLDEFTTWFQLENKEVNYACHRRNKHFSGEEHVYYNCIRSNSKGHVSKCEQRSAKSKGSIKIGRICPSRILAEILPNGIRTHQF
;
A
#
# COMPACT_ATOMS: atom_id res chain seq x y z
N MET A 1 5.95 21.37 6.98
CA MET A 1 5.73 21.41 5.52
C MET A 1 5.49 20.00 5.00
N SER A 2 4.27 19.73 4.54
CA SER A 2 3.82 18.42 4.04
C SER A 2 4.57 18.06 2.76
N ARG A 3 5.48 17.06 2.82
CA ARG A 3 6.09 16.48 1.61
C ARG A 3 4.96 15.85 0.80
N ARG A 4 4.62 16.49 -0.31
CA ARG A 4 3.41 16.23 -1.09
C ARG A 4 3.37 14.78 -1.52
N PHE A 5 2.41 14.03 -0.97
CA PHE A 5 2.07 12.66 -1.29
C PHE A 5 2.32 12.26 -2.76
N GLY A 6 1.77 13.02 -3.71
CA GLY A 6 1.93 12.74 -5.14
C GLY A 6 3.38 12.79 -5.65
N THR A 7 4.23 13.67 -5.11
CA THR A 7 5.65 13.75 -5.51
C THR A 7 6.46 12.53 -5.05
N HIS A 8 6.08 11.90 -3.93
CA HIS A 8 6.72 10.68 -3.47
C HIS A 8 6.38 9.50 -4.39
N LEU A 9 5.11 9.36 -4.75
CA LEU A 9 4.64 8.28 -5.61
C LEU A 9 5.26 8.34 -7.00
N LEU A 10 5.21 9.51 -7.64
CA LEU A 10 5.79 9.69 -8.96
C LEU A 10 7.30 9.44 -8.97
N ASN A 11 8.05 10.01 -8.02
CA ASN A 11 9.51 9.92 -8.05
C ASN A 11 10.08 8.59 -7.54
N ILE A 12 9.35 7.88 -6.67
CA ILE A 12 9.86 6.65 -6.03
C ILE A 12 9.21 5.40 -6.60
N HIS A 13 7.90 5.44 -6.87
CA HIS A 13 7.16 4.31 -7.44
C HIS A 13 7.14 4.37 -8.96
N ASN A 14 7.37 5.53 -9.58
CA ASN A 14 7.21 5.73 -11.02
C ASN A 14 5.79 5.37 -11.51
N VAL A 15 4.82 5.46 -10.60
CA VAL A 15 3.40 5.21 -10.85
C VAL A 15 2.64 6.46 -10.44
N PRO A 16 1.75 6.99 -11.29
CA PRO A 16 0.86 8.08 -10.93
C PRO A 16 -0.29 7.56 -10.06
N ILE A 17 0.02 7.09 -8.85
CA ILE A 17 -1.00 6.64 -7.90
C ILE A 17 -1.82 7.86 -7.48
N ASN A 18 -3.07 7.90 -7.92
CA ASN A 18 -4.02 8.91 -7.48
C ASN A 18 -4.76 8.37 -6.26
N LYS A 19 -5.11 9.27 -5.33
CA LYS A 19 -6.02 8.89 -4.25
C LYS A 19 -7.36 8.52 -4.87
N SER A 20 -7.81 7.31 -4.62
CA SER A 20 -9.02 6.76 -5.22
C SER A 20 -9.82 5.98 -4.18
N ILE A 21 -11.13 5.94 -4.38
CA ILE A 21 -12.04 5.08 -3.64
C ILE A 21 -12.72 4.18 -4.65
N CYS A 22 -12.56 2.86 -4.51
CA CYS A 22 -13.22 1.89 -5.36
C CYS A 22 -14.21 1.06 -4.55
N ASN A 23 -15.30 0.65 -5.17
CA ASN A 23 -16.29 -0.23 -4.57
C ASN A 23 -16.42 -1.48 -5.44
N PHE A 24 -16.32 -2.64 -4.83
CA PHE A 24 -16.40 -3.94 -5.47
C PHE A 24 -17.58 -4.70 -4.90
N ARG A 25 -18.32 -5.41 -5.75
CA ARG A 25 -19.51 -6.16 -5.33
C ARG A 25 -19.14 -7.44 -4.59
N ASN A 26 -17.97 -7.98 -4.86
CA ASN A 26 -17.50 -9.25 -4.32
C ASN A 26 -15.97 -9.29 -4.25
N LEU A 27 -15.46 -10.37 -3.64
CA LEU A 27 -14.03 -10.59 -3.45
C LEU A 27 -13.28 -10.83 -4.76
N ASP A 28 -13.93 -11.40 -5.78
CA ASP A 28 -13.31 -11.70 -7.06
C ASP A 28 -12.96 -10.41 -7.82
N GLU A 29 -13.93 -9.50 -7.95
CA GLU A 29 -13.73 -8.17 -8.55
C GLU A 29 -12.59 -7.40 -7.85
N PHE A 30 -12.57 -7.41 -6.52
CA PHE A 30 -11.49 -6.81 -5.74
C PHE A 30 -10.15 -7.48 -6.03
N THR A 31 -10.11 -8.81 -6.10
CA THR A 31 -8.86 -9.58 -6.29
C THR A 31 -8.27 -9.31 -7.67
N THR A 32 -9.10 -9.28 -8.72
CA THR A 32 -8.66 -8.94 -10.07
C THR A 32 -8.12 -7.51 -10.13
N TRP A 33 -8.84 -6.54 -9.57
CA TRP A 33 -8.37 -5.16 -9.50
C TRP A 33 -7.06 -5.04 -8.72
N PHE A 34 -7.00 -5.67 -7.54
CA PHE A 34 -5.81 -5.62 -6.69
C PHE A 34 -4.61 -6.25 -7.38
N GLN A 35 -4.76 -7.36 -8.11
CA GLN A 35 -3.66 -7.96 -8.88
C GLN A 35 -3.12 -7.03 -9.96
N LEU A 36 -3.99 -6.29 -10.66
CA LEU A 36 -3.58 -5.30 -11.65
C LEU A 36 -2.83 -4.14 -11.01
N GLU A 37 -3.39 -3.56 -9.95
CA GLU A 37 -2.78 -2.46 -9.19
C GLU A 37 -1.43 -2.87 -8.57
N ASN A 38 -1.34 -4.12 -8.12
CA ASN A 38 -0.19 -4.64 -7.39
C ASN A 38 1.00 -4.97 -8.30
N LYS A 39 0.81 -5.09 -9.62
CA LYS A 39 1.91 -5.32 -10.59
C LYS A 39 2.98 -4.24 -10.54
N GLU A 40 2.59 -2.99 -10.26
CA GLU A 40 3.53 -1.87 -10.32
C GLU A 40 4.07 -1.47 -8.94
N VAL A 41 3.23 -1.51 -7.91
CA VAL A 41 3.54 -0.91 -6.60
C VAL A 41 4.05 -1.93 -5.59
N ASN A 42 3.70 -3.21 -5.77
CA ASN A 42 4.10 -4.32 -4.92
C ASN A 42 3.74 -4.08 -3.43
N TYR A 43 2.43 -3.90 -3.20
CA TYR A 43 1.76 -3.95 -1.91
C TYR A 43 1.79 -5.36 -1.29
N ALA A 44 1.97 -5.37 0.03
CA ALA A 44 1.85 -6.56 0.86
C ALA A 44 0.91 -6.29 2.04
N CYS A 45 0.21 -7.33 2.48
CA CYS A 45 -0.64 -7.27 3.66
C CYS A 45 0.23 -6.94 4.90
N HIS A 46 -0.12 -5.87 5.58
CA HIS A 46 0.58 -5.40 6.78
C HIS A 46 -0.19 -5.76 8.05
N ARG A 47 -1.51 -5.52 8.04
CA ARG A 47 -2.41 -5.70 9.18
C ARG A 47 -3.79 -6.10 8.70
N ARG A 48 -4.45 -6.97 9.44
CA ARG A 48 -5.85 -7.36 9.27
C ARG A 48 -6.54 -7.21 10.62
N ASN A 49 -7.65 -6.49 10.67
CA ASN A 49 -8.47 -6.28 11.86
C ASN A 49 -9.88 -6.77 11.56
N LYS A 50 -10.35 -7.75 12.32
CA LYS A 50 -11.74 -8.21 12.25
C LYS A 50 -12.51 -7.58 13.40
N HIS A 51 -13.61 -6.91 13.09
CA HIS A 51 -14.50 -6.32 14.08
C HIS A 51 -15.57 -7.31 14.50
N PHE A 52 -16.09 -7.14 15.71
CA PHE A 52 -17.16 -7.98 16.25
C PHE A 52 -18.46 -7.89 15.42
N SER A 53 -18.68 -6.76 14.74
CA SER A 53 -19.79 -6.52 13.81
C SER A 53 -19.75 -7.40 12.54
N GLY A 54 -18.67 -8.15 12.31
CA GLY A 54 -18.47 -8.94 11.09
C GLY A 54 -17.72 -8.19 9.98
N GLU A 55 -17.51 -6.88 10.14
CA GLU A 55 -16.68 -6.07 9.24
C GLU A 55 -15.19 -6.39 9.41
N GLU A 56 -14.43 -6.31 8.33
CA GLU A 56 -12.98 -6.56 8.36
C GLU A 56 -12.20 -5.49 7.62
N HIS A 57 -11.15 -4.96 8.25
CA HIS A 57 -10.25 -3.98 7.65
C HIS A 57 -8.89 -4.63 7.37
N VAL A 58 -8.49 -4.65 6.10
CA VAL A 58 -7.19 -5.14 5.64
C VAL A 58 -6.35 -3.98 5.13
N TYR A 59 -5.16 -3.83 5.71
CA TYR A 59 -4.20 -2.78 5.37
C TYR A 59 -3.09 -3.38 4.52
N TYR A 60 -2.96 -2.88 3.30
CA TYR A 60 -1.88 -3.20 2.39
C TYR A 60 -0.91 -2.03 2.30
N ASN A 61 0.37 -2.29 2.56
CA ASN A 61 1.43 -1.29 2.47
C ASN A 61 2.39 -1.69 1.35
N CYS A 62 2.99 -0.71 0.66
CA CYS A 62 4.08 -1.02 -0.24
C CYS A 62 5.21 -1.78 0.49
N ILE A 63 5.75 -2.84 -0.12
CA ILE A 63 6.85 -3.65 0.42
C ILE A 63 8.07 -2.82 0.79
N ARG A 64 8.35 -1.73 0.07
CA ARG A 64 9.45 -0.80 0.41
C ARG A 64 9.31 -0.16 1.80
N SER A 65 8.13 -0.26 2.41
CA SER A 65 7.85 0.15 3.79
C SER A 65 7.27 -0.93 4.68
N ASN A 66 7.05 -2.14 4.16
CA ASN A 66 6.67 -3.26 4.99
C ASN A 66 7.93 -3.77 5.70
N SER A 67 8.11 -3.39 6.96
CA SER A 67 9.24 -3.81 7.80
C SER A 67 9.31 -5.32 8.01
N LYS A 68 8.22 -6.05 7.75
CA LYS A 68 8.15 -7.52 7.88
C LYS A 68 8.94 -8.28 6.82
N GLY A 69 9.35 -7.63 5.71
CA GLY A 69 10.08 -8.28 4.61
C GLY A 69 11.58 -7.96 4.52
N HIS A 70 12.11 -7.04 5.34
CA HIS A 70 13.52 -6.67 5.28
C HIS A 70 14.34 -7.44 6.31
N VAL A 71 14.86 -8.61 5.92
CA VAL A 71 15.98 -9.22 6.62
C VAL A 71 17.23 -8.43 6.25
N SER A 72 17.76 -7.66 7.19
CA SER A 72 19.05 -6.96 7.02
C SER A 72 20.15 -8.01 6.86
N LYS A 73 20.55 -8.32 5.63
CA LYS A 73 21.87 -8.91 5.40
C LYS A 73 22.88 -7.79 5.66
N CYS A 74 23.77 -7.96 6.64
CA CYS A 74 24.84 -7.01 6.99
C CYS A 74 25.92 -6.91 5.90
N GLU A 75 25.52 -6.81 4.64
CA GLU A 75 26.43 -6.53 3.53
C GLU A 75 26.61 -5.02 3.40
N GLN A 76 27.84 -4.60 3.12
CA GLN A 76 28.22 -3.19 3.02
C GLN A 76 27.25 -2.45 2.11
N ARG A 77 26.53 -1.46 2.66
CA ARG A 77 25.53 -0.70 1.92
C ARG A 77 26.22 0.19 0.90
N SER A 78 25.94 -0.02 -0.38
CA SER A 78 26.27 0.95 -1.42
C SER A 78 25.51 2.26 -1.18
N ALA A 79 26.14 3.39 -1.51
CA ALA A 79 25.52 4.70 -1.38
C ALA A 79 24.22 4.75 -2.21
N LYS A 80 23.11 5.12 -1.58
CA LYS A 80 21.81 5.22 -2.27
C LYS A 80 21.86 6.37 -3.27
N SER A 81 21.75 6.04 -4.56
CA SER A 81 21.70 7.00 -5.67
C SER A 81 20.40 7.84 -5.72
N LYS A 82 19.40 7.53 -4.89
CA LYS A 82 18.13 8.25 -4.83
C LYS A 82 17.84 8.69 -3.39
N GLY A 83 17.48 9.97 -3.24
CA GLY A 83 17.20 10.63 -1.95
C GLY A 83 16.11 9.93 -1.13
N SER A 84 15.92 10.40 0.11
CA SER A 84 15.11 9.72 1.13
C SER A 84 13.74 9.23 0.62
N ILE A 85 13.62 7.91 0.53
CA ILE A 85 12.46 7.11 0.09
C ILE A 85 11.27 7.22 1.06
N LYS A 86 11.41 7.95 2.17
CA LYS A 86 10.45 7.86 3.28
C LYS A 86 10.08 9.25 3.79
N ILE A 87 8.78 9.54 3.86
CA ILE A 87 8.27 10.67 4.63
C ILE A 87 8.07 10.13 6.05
N GLY A 88 8.83 10.65 7.03
CA GLY A 88 8.72 10.17 8.41
C GLY A 88 9.01 8.67 8.59
N ARG A 89 9.92 8.08 7.78
CA ARG A 89 10.31 6.66 7.77
C ARG A 89 9.30 5.66 7.14
N ILE A 90 8.19 6.13 6.57
CA ILE A 90 7.17 5.26 5.96
C ILE A 90 6.78 5.75 4.55
N CYS A 91 6.56 4.81 3.63
CA CYS A 91 5.97 5.07 2.31
C CYS A 91 4.48 5.37 2.53
N PRO A 92 3.99 6.51 2.01
CA PRO A 92 2.59 6.84 2.10
C PRO A 92 1.70 5.92 1.24
N SER A 93 2.26 5.25 0.21
CA SER A 93 1.51 4.34 -0.66
C SER A 93 0.89 3.18 0.13
N ARG A 94 -0.43 3.23 0.29
CA ARG A 94 -1.21 2.25 1.06
C ARG A 94 -2.58 2.03 0.47
N ILE A 95 -3.13 0.84 0.67
CA ILE A 95 -4.53 0.53 0.39
C ILE A 95 -5.18 0.04 1.69
N LEU A 96 -6.30 0.64 2.05
CA LEU A 96 -7.21 0.11 3.06
C LEU A 96 -8.36 -0.58 2.32
N ALA A 97 -8.55 -1.88 2.54
CA ALA A 97 -9.73 -2.61 2.09
C ALA A 97 -10.66 -2.84 3.28
N GLU A 98 -11.89 -2.35 3.16
CA GLU A 98 -12.98 -2.53 4.10
C GLU A 98 -13.91 -3.60 3.53
N ILE A 99 -13.91 -4.78 4.13
CA ILE A 99 -14.78 -5.90 3.80
C ILE A 99 -16.06 -5.72 4.60
N LEU A 100 -17.13 -5.41 3.89
CA LEU A 100 -18.46 -5.15 4.41
C LEU A 100 -19.40 -6.31 4.05
N PRO A 101 -20.55 -6.47 4.72
CA PRO A 101 -21.52 -7.52 4.38
C PRO A 101 -22.02 -7.47 2.94
N ASN A 102 -21.99 -6.30 2.31
CA ASN A 102 -22.53 -6.03 0.97
C ASN A 102 -21.45 -5.78 -0.10
N GLY A 103 -20.18 -6.02 0.20
CA GLY A 103 -19.09 -5.84 -0.76
C GLY A 103 -17.78 -5.41 -0.13
N ILE A 104 -16.89 -4.86 -0.95
CA ILE A 104 -15.57 -4.40 -0.51
C ILE A 104 -15.37 -2.96 -0.97
N ARG A 105 -15.00 -2.08 -0.04
CA ARG A 105 -14.62 -0.70 -0.35
C ARG A 105 -13.12 -0.52 -0.14
N THR A 106 -12.42 0.05 -1.11
CA THR A 106 -11.00 0.35 -0.97
C THR A 106 -10.75 1.84 -0.94
N HIS A 107 -9.76 2.24 -0.16
CA HIS A 107 -9.22 3.59 -0.14
C HIS A 107 -7.73 3.52 -0.43
N GLN A 108 -7.30 4.13 -1.53
CA GLN A 108 -5.90 4.21 -1.93
C GLN A 108 -5.30 5.55 -1.51
N PHE A 109 -4.19 5.49 -0.78
CA PHE A 109 -3.52 6.61 -0.14
C PHE A 109 -2.02 6.60 -0.34
#